data_AF-A0A1X0RKD3-F1
#
_entry.id   AF-A0A1X0RKD3-F1
#
_cell.length_a   1.000
_cell.length_b   1.000
_cell.length_c   1.000
_cell.angle_alpha   90.00
_cell.angle_beta   90.00
_cell.angle_gamma   90.00
#
_symmetry.space_group_name_H-M   'P 1'
#
loop_
_entity.id
_entity.type
_entity.pdbx_description
1 polymer ?
#
loop_
_entity_poly.entity_id
_entity_poly.type
_entity_poly.pdbx_seq_one_letter_code
_entity_poly.pdbx_strand_id
1 'polypeptide(L)'
;MSLRAAAAELKIPKSTAYDWKKKYEEGSDVFGRKEGSGRPKGRSAILNEEHQKYLVEMIDENPSLVLDQMMDSLTSQFEDLKVSKTTLYDFIKKKCKISVKRAYFYAVERNSVEKIQERKEWVQRWQKNRHGFHEQLYIH
;
A
#
# COMPACT_ATOMS: atom_id res chain seq x y z
N MET A 1 27.78 -40.77 -5.70
CA MET A 1 26.58 -40.83 -6.57
C MET A 1 26.83 -40.02 -7.84
N SER A 2 26.43 -40.48 -9.02
CA SER A 2 26.58 -39.69 -10.26
C SER A 2 25.45 -38.67 -10.42
N LEU A 3 25.69 -37.56 -11.14
CA LEU A 3 24.65 -36.54 -11.39
C LEU A 3 23.40 -37.13 -12.06
N ARG A 4 23.59 -38.12 -12.95
CA ARG A 4 22.50 -38.84 -13.61
C ARG A 4 21.73 -39.73 -12.64
N ALA A 5 22.41 -40.40 -11.71
CA ALA A 5 21.78 -41.21 -10.68
C ALA A 5 20.97 -40.33 -9.70
N ALA A 6 21.56 -39.20 -9.27
CA ALA A 6 20.87 -38.21 -8.44
C ALA A 6 19.63 -37.62 -9.13
N ALA A 7 19.74 -37.29 -10.43
CA ALA A 7 18.61 -36.78 -11.21
C ALA A 7 17.47 -37.81 -11.34
N ALA A 8 17.81 -39.09 -11.52
CA ALA A 8 16.83 -40.16 -11.59
C ALA A 8 16.11 -40.38 -10.24
N GLU A 9 16.85 -40.35 -9.14
CA GLU A 9 16.29 -40.45 -7.78
C GLU A 9 15.31 -39.31 -7.47
N LEU A 10 15.67 -38.08 -7.87
CA LEU A 10 14.84 -36.88 -7.69
C LEU A 10 13.76 -36.70 -8.77
N LYS A 11 13.66 -37.62 -9.74
CA LYS A 11 12.74 -37.55 -10.89
C LYS A 11 12.88 -36.25 -11.70
N ILE A 12 14.09 -35.70 -11.78
CA ILE A 12 14.41 -34.50 -12.55
C ILE A 12 14.95 -34.92 -13.92
N PRO A 13 14.55 -34.27 -15.03
CA PRO A 13 15.15 -34.52 -16.33
C PRO A 13 16.66 -34.34 -16.30
N LYS A 14 17.39 -35.27 -16.94
CA LYS A 14 18.86 -35.24 -16.98
C LYS A 14 19.37 -33.87 -17.45
N SER A 15 18.80 -33.30 -18.52
CA SER A 15 19.17 -31.98 -19.04
C SER A 15 19.14 -30.89 -17.97
N THR A 16 18.06 -30.80 -17.20
CA THR A 16 17.90 -29.82 -16.12
C THR A 16 18.98 -29.95 -15.05
N ALA A 17 19.34 -31.17 -14.65
CA ALA A 17 20.38 -31.39 -13.65
C ALA A 17 21.78 -30.96 -14.15
N TYR A 18 22.09 -31.19 -15.42
CA TYR A 18 23.33 -30.74 -16.04
C TYR A 18 23.36 -29.22 -16.22
N ASP A 19 22.24 -28.61 -16.61
CA ASP A 19 22.11 -27.15 -16.70
C ASP A 19 22.31 -26.49 -15.33
N TRP A 20 21.76 -27.08 -14.26
CA TRP A 20 21.97 -26.60 -12.89
C TRP A 20 23.43 -26.73 -12.45
N LYS A 21 24.09 -27.85 -12.72
CA LYS A 21 25.52 -28.04 -12.43
C LYS A 21 26.37 -27.01 -13.18
N LYS A 22 26.09 -26.80 -14.47
CA LYS A 22 26.77 -25.79 -15.28
C LYS A 22 26.59 -24.39 -14.72
N LYS A 23 25.36 -24.00 -14.39
CA LYS A 23 25.07 -22.70 -13.76
C LYS A 23 25.82 -22.50 -12.45
N TYR A 24 25.88 -23.54 -11.62
CA TYR A 24 26.62 -23.52 -10.35
C TYR A 24 28.13 -23.35 -10.57
N GLU A 25 28.70 -24.08 -11.53
CA GLU A 25 30.12 -23.96 -11.90
C GLU A 25 30.46 -22.59 -12.50
N GLU A 26 29.54 -21.97 -13.22
CA GLU A 26 29.65 -20.61 -13.76
C GLU A 26 29.41 -19.52 -12.69
N GLY A 27 29.11 -19.90 -11.44
CA GLY A 27 28.80 -18.96 -10.35
C GLY A 27 27.48 -18.19 -10.54
N SER A 28 26.62 -18.65 -11.45
CA SER A 28 25.32 -18.04 -11.74
C SER A 28 24.22 -18.59 -10.84
N ASP A 29 23.15 -17.80 -10.63
CA ASP A 29 22.01 -18.24 -9.85
C ASP A 29 21.28 -19.42 -10.54
N VAL A 30 21.38 -20.59 -9.90
CA VAL A 30 20.77 -21.84 -10.35
C VAL A 30 19.24 -21.74 -10.31
N PHE A 31 18.71 -21.13 -9.25
CA PHE A 31 17.28 -21.01 -8.96
C PHE A 31 16.65 -19.78 -9.62
N GLY A 32 17.47 -18.77 -9.90
CA GLY A 32 17.09 -17.55 -10.60
C GLY A 32 16.64 -17.80 -12.04
N ARG A 33 15.58 -17.09 -12.43
CA ARG A 33 15.17 -17.03 -13.83
C ARG A 33 16.25 -16.28 -14.62
N LYS A 34 16.68 -16.84 -15.75
CA LYS A 34 17.64 -16.20 -16.65
C LYS A 34 17.13 -14.83 -17.11
N GLU A 35 17.88 -13.77 -16.81
CA GLU A 35 17.62 -12.43 -17.34
C GLU A 35 17.83 -12.42 -18.87
N GLY A 36 17.03 -11.63 -19.59
CA GLY A 36 17.15 -11.54 -21.05
C GLY A 36 16.52 -12.71 -21.83
N SER A 37 15.75 -13.61 -21.21
CA SER A 37 15.01 -14.67 -21.94
C SER A 37 13.90 -14.16 -22.89
N GLY A 38 13.76 -12.84 -23.06
CA GLY A 38 12.71 -12.19 -23.84
C GLY A 38 11.30 -12.32 -23.26
N ARG A 39 11.06 -13.31 -22.38
CA ARG A 39 9.78 -13.47 -21.71
C ARG A 39 9.63 -12.44 -20.60
N PRO A 40 8.58 -11.61 -20.61
CA PRO A 40 8.37 -10.58 -19.59
C PRO A 40 8.39 -11.18 -18.18
N LYS A 41 8.94 -10.42 -17.22
CA LYS A 41 8.89 -10.75 -15.78
C LYS A 41 7.45 -10.54 -15.31
N GLY A 42 6.61 -11.56 -15.48
CA GLY A 42 5.22 -11.53 -15.06
C GLY A 42 4.29 -10.72 -15.97
N ARG A 43 3.06 -10.52 -15.51
CA ARG A 43 2.06 -9.67 -16.15
C ARG A 43 2.49 -8.20 -16.01
N SER A 44 2.36 -7.41 -17.09
CA SER A 44 2.57 -5.96 -17.02
C SER A 44 1.66 -5.35 -15.94
N ALA A 45 2.19 -4.38 -15.20
CA ALA A 45 1.41 -3.67 -14.19
C ALA A 45 0.30 -2.87 -14.88
N ILE A 46 -0.93 -3.02 -14.40
CA ILE A 46 -2.10 -2.30 -14.93
C ILE A 46 -1.99 -0.79 -14.63
N LEU A 47 -1.48 -0.46 -13.45
CA LEU A 47 -1.21 0.91 -13.01
C LEU A 47 0.29 1.20 -13.14
N ASN A 48 0.61 2.37 -13.68
CA ASN A 48 1.96 2.84 -13.99
C ASN A 48 2.25 4.18 -13.26
N GLU A 49 3.39 4.81 -13.58
CA GLU A 49 3.83 6.06 -12.97
C GLU A 49 2.94 7.27 -13.32
N GLU A 50 2.33 7.30 -14.50
CA GLU A 50 1.39 8.36 -14.90
C GLU A 50 0.13 8.33 -14.02
N HIS A 51 -0.44 7.13 -13.83
CA HIS A 51 -1.58 6.93 -12.93
C HIS A 51 -1.21 7.31 -11.48
N GLN A 52 0.02 7.00 -11.05
CA GLN A 52 0.49 7.39 -9.72
C GLN A 52 0.54 8.92 -9.56
N LYS A 53 1.11 9.63 -10.53
CA LYS A 53 1.20 11.09 -10.50
C LYS A 53 -0.19 11.73 -10.41
N TYR A 54 -1.11 11.28 -11.26
CA TYR A 54 -2.49 11.76 -11.27
C TYR A 54 -3.20 11.54 -9.92
N LEU A 55 -3.05 10.36 -9.32
CA LEU A 55 -3.64 10.06 -8.00
C LEU A 55 -3.05 10.94 -6.89
N VAL A 56 -1.75 11.25 -6.93
CA VAL A 56 -1.11 12.11 -5.93
C VAL A 56 -1.59 13.55 -6.06
N GLU A 57 -1.61 14.11 -7.27
CA GLU A 57 -2.12 15.46 -7.53
C GLU A 57 -3.57 15.62 -7.05
N MET A 58 -4.42 14.64 -7.37
CA MET A 58 -5.81 14.62 -6.92
C MET A 58 -5.97 14.60 -5.39
N ILE A 59 -5.10 13.86 -4.69
CA ILE A 59 -5.13 13.77 -3.21
C ILE A 59 -4.59 15.06 -2.58
N ASP A 60 -3.57 15.68 -3.19
CA ASP A 60 -3.03 16.96 -2.72
C ASP A 60 -4.06 18.10 -2.86
N GLU A 61 -4.87 18.07 -3.92
CA GLU A 61 -5.99 19.02 -4.11
C GLU A 61 -7.14 18.77 -3.12
N ASN A 62 -7.50 17.51 -2.88
CA ASN A 62 -8.56 17.15 -1.95
C ASN A 62 -8.19 15.90 -1.11
N PRO A 63 -7.63 16.07 0.10
CA PRO A 63 -7.20 14.95 0.93
C PRO A 63 -8.36 14.15 1.53
N SER A 64 -9.60 14.63 1.40
CA SER A 64 -10.81 13.97 1.93
C SER A 64 -11.47 13.04 0.92
N LEU A 65 -10.87 12.85 -0.26
CA LEU A 65 -11.41 11.96 -1.29
C LEU A 65 -11.56 10.52 -0.79
N VAL A 66 -12.66 9.90 -1.20
CA VAL A 66 -12.89 8.48 -0.97
C VAL A 66 -12.38 7.66 -2.16
N LEU A 67 -12.04 6.40 -1.90
CA LEU A 67 -11.49 5.49 -2.90
C LEU A 67 -12.39 5.33 -4.13
N ASP A 68 -13.72 5.40 -3.97
CA ASP A 68 -14.68 5.34 -5.07
C ASP A 68 -14.54 6.56 -6.00
N GLN A 69 -14.45 7.76 -5.45
CA GLN A 69 -14.24 8.98 -6.23
C GLN A 69 -12.91 8.95 -6.99
N MET A 70 -11.84 8.47 -6.33
CA MET A 70 -10.55 8.28 -6.98
C MET A 70 -10.64 7.29 -8.14
N MET A 71 -11.37 6.18 -7.94
CA MET A 71 -11.57 5.17 -8.98
C MET A 71 -12.34 5.73 -10.17
N ASP A 72 -13.46 6.40 -9.93
CA ASP A 72 -14.29 7.00 -10.97
C ASP A 72 -13.51 8.01 -11.80
N SER A 73 -12.79 8.92 -11.12
CA SER A 73 -11.96 9.93 -11.77
C SER A 73 -10.80 9.32 -12.56
N LEU A 74 -10.15 8.28 -12.02
CA LEU A 74 -9.07 7.57 -12.72
C LEU A 74 -9.59 6.84 -13.97
N THR A 75 -10.73 6.14 -13.88
CA THR A 75 -11.31 5.44 -15.04
C THR A 75 -11.90 6.39 -16.09
N SER A 76 -12.30 7.60 -15.68
CA SER A 76 -12.77 8.65 -16.59
C SER A 76 -11.60 9.33 -17.32
N GLN A 77 -10.47 9.56 -16.64
CA GLN A 77 -9.27 10.13 -17.24
C GLN A 77 -8.54 9.14 -18.17
N PHE A 78 -8.62 7.85 -17.86
CA PHE A 78 -7.94 6.77 -18.58
C PHE A 78 -8.98 5.72 -19.04
N GLU A 79 -9.66 5.98 -20.16
CA GLU A 79 -10.82 5.17 -20.63
C GLU A 79 -10.52 3.67 -20.79
N ASP A 80 -9.28 3.31 -21.14
CA ASP A 80 -8.85 1.91 -21.29
C ASP A 80 -8.54 1.20 -19.96
N LEU A 81 -8.53 1.94 -18.85
CA LEU A 81 -8.09 1.44 -17.56
C LEU A 81 -9.19 0.64 -16.86
N LYS A 82 -9.05 -0.69 -16.87
CA LYS A 82 -9.89 -1.59 -16.07
C LYS A 82 -9.17 -2.00 -14.79
N VAL A 83 -9.49 -1.32 -13.69
CA VAL A 83 -8.92 -1.58 -12.37
C VAL A 83 -10.00 -1.96 -11.37
N SER A 84 -9.68 -2.85 -10.42
CA SER A 84 -10.58 -3.14 -9.31
C SER A 84 -10.28 -2.22 -8.12
N LYS A 85 -11.28 -2.00 -7.26
CA LYS A 85 -11.13 -1.18 -6.05
C LYS A 85 -10.02 -1.67 -5.11
N THR A 86 -9.86 -3.00 -4.97
CA THR A 86 -8.78 -3.58 -4.14
C THR A 86 -7.41 -3.37 -4.77
N THR A 87 -7.29 -3.49 -6.09
CA THR A 87 -6.04 -3.18 -6.82
C THR A 87 -5.66 -1.71 -6.65
N LEU A 88 -6.62 -0.80 -6.77
CA LEU A 88 -6.40 0.63 -6.56
C LEU A 88 -5.95 0.92 -5.12
N TYR A 89 -6.65 0.37 -4.12
CA TYR A 89 -6.27 0.50 -2.71
C TYR A 89 -4.83 0.04 -2.44
N ASP A 90 -4.49 -1.14 -2.94
CA ASP A 90 -3.15 -1.70 -2.78
C ASP A 90 -2.08 -0.84 -3.45
N PHE A 91 -2.39 -0.29 -4.62
CA PHE A 91 -1.51 0.61 -5.35
C PHE A 91 -1.27 1.91 -4.58
N ILE A 92 -2.33 2.57 -4.11
CA ILE A 92 -2.23 3.79 -3.29
C ILE A 92 -1.38 3.54 -2.05
N LYS A 93 -1.63 2.43 -1.35
CA LYS A 93 -0.89 2.06 -0.13
C LYS A 93 0.58 1.74 -0.40
N LYS A 94 0.86 0.93 -1.42
CA LYS A 94 2.21 0.37 -1.65
C LYS A 94 3.09 1.27 -2.52
N LYS A 95 2.52 1.93 -3.53
CA LYS A 95 3.22 2.75 -4.52
C LYS A 95 3.16 4.23 -4.19
N CYS A 96 1.96 4.78 -3.96
CA CYS A 96 1.82 6.19 -3.56
C CYS A 96 2.22 6.44 -2.11
N LYS A 97 2.36 5.39 -1.28
CA LYS A 97 2.69 5.48 0.16
C LYS A 97 1.65 6.25 0.98
N ILE A 98 0.39 6.24 0.53
CA ILE A 98 -0.72 6.95 1.17
C ILE A 98 -1.58 5.95 1.96
N SER A 99 -1.90 6.29 3.21
CA SER A 99 -2.83 5.51 4.02
C SER A 99 -4.25 6.05 3.88
N VAL A 100 -5.16 5.24 3.34
CA VAL A 100 -6.60 5.55 3.41
C VAL A 100 -7.10 5.28 4.82
N LYS A 101 -7.79 6.25 5.42
CA LYS A 101 -8.37 6.17 6.77
C LYS A 101 -9.89 6.22 6.71
N ARG A 102 -10.53 5.67 7.74
CA ARG A 102 -11.97 5.82 7.92
C ARG A 102 -12.28 7.24 8.36
N ALA A 103 -13.23 7.89 7.69
CA ALA A 103 -13.75 9.19 8.13
C ALA A 103 -14.59 9.00 9.40
N TYR A 104 -14.35 9.85 10.40
CA TYR A 104 -15.18 9.97 11.59
C TYR A 104 -15.98 11.26 11.50
N PHE A 105 -17.31 11.12 11.46
CA PHE A 105 -18.20 12.28 11.45
C PHE A 105 -18.43 12.75 12.89
N TYR A 106 -18.36 14.06 13.08
CA TYR A 106 -18.73 14.70 14.32
C TYR A 106 -19.87 15.68 14.06
N ALA A 107 -20.64 16.00 15.10
CA ALA A 107 -21.66 17.03 15.01
C ALA A 107 -21.06 18.35 14.53
N VAL A 108 -21.74 19.04 13.60
CA VAL A 108 -21.28 20.33 13.04
C VAL A 108 -21.04 21.34 14.15
N GLU A 109 -21.91 21.35 15.17
CA GLU A 109 -21.78 22.18 16.37
C GLU A 109 -20.44 22.00 17.09
N ARG A 110 -19.83 20.79 17.06
CA ARG A 110 -18.51 20.55 17.66
C ARG A 110 -17.44 21.44 17.02
N ASN A 111 -17.58 21.76 15.74
CA ASN A 111 -16.66 22.61 14.98
C ASN A 111 -17.10 24.08 14.95
N SER A 112 -18.12 24.48 15.72
CA SER A 112 -18.46 25.89 15.89
C SER A 112 -17.31 26.63 16.58
N VAL A 113 -17.18 27.93 16.29
CA VAL A 113 -16.13 28.77 16.88
C VAL A 113 -16.25 28.79 18.40
N GLU A 114 -17.49 28.85 18.91
CA GLU A 114 -17.78 28.85 20.34
C GLU A 114 -17.34 27.53 20.99
N LYS A 115 -17.70 26.37 20.42
CA LYS A 115 -17.30 25.06 20.97
C LYS A 115 -15.81 24.77 20.84
N ILE A 116 -15.14 25.30 19.82
CA ILE A 116 -13.68 25.23 19.73
C ILE A 116 -13.04 26.06 20.84
N GLN A 117 -13.53 27.28 21.07
CA GLN A 117 -13.03 28.17 22.11
C GLN A 117 -13.28 27.63 23.52
N GLU A 118 -14.49 27.14 23.82
CA GLU A 118 -14.83 26.50 25.10
C GLU A 118 -13.86 25.35 25.44
N ARG A 119 -13.57 24.48 24.47
CA ARG A 119 -12.63 23.36 24.66
C ARG A 119 -11.21 23.85 24.90
N LYS A 120 -10.77 24.88 24.17
CA LYS A 120 -9.44 25.49 24.37
C LYS A 120 -9.30 26.06 25.78
N GLU A 121 -10.27 26.83 26.24
CA GLU A 121 -10.27 27.41 27.58
C GLU A 121 -10.32 26.34 28.67
N TRP A 122 -11.12 25.29 28.46
CA TRP A 122 -11.17 24.16 29.37
C TRP A 122 -9.80 23.49 29.53
N VAL A 123 -9.08 23.22 28.43
CA VAL A 123 -7.72 22.65 28.45
C VAL A 123 -6.75 23.61 29.16
N GLN A 124 -6.81 24.92 28.89
CA GLN A 124 -5.96 25.90 29.54
C GLN A 124 -6.19 25.97 31.05
N ARG A 125 -7.46 25.96 31.50
CA ARG A 125 -7.81 25.88 32.92
C ARG A 125 -7.30 24.58 33.55
N TRP A 126 -7.46 23.44 32.86
CA TRP A 126 -6.97 22.15 33.32
C TRP A 126 -5.44 22.13 33.49
N GLN A 127 -4.70 22.66 32.52
CA GLN A 127 -3.24 22.75 32.59
C GLN A 127 -2.77 23.64 33.75
N LYS A 128 -3.47 24.75 34.02
CA LYS A 128 -3.18 25.65 35.13
C LYS A 128 -3.47 25.01 36.49
N ASN A 129 -4.50 24.17 36.57
CA ASN A 129 -4.97 23.52 37.80
C ASN A 129 -4.49 22.06 37.93
N ARG A 130 -3.51 21.63 37.13
CA ARG A 130 -3.08 20.22 36.98
C ARG A 130 -2.60 19.55 38.27
N HIS A 131 -2.33 20.32 39.32
CA HIS A 131 -1.96 19.81 40.65
C HIS A 131 -3.16 19.50 41.57
N GLY A 132 -4.42 19.77 41.18
CA GLY A 132 -5.55 19.81 42.12
C GLY A 132 -6.76 18.88 41.88
N PHE A 133 -6.80 18.07 40.82
CA PHE A 133 -8.01 17.29 40.49
C PHE A 133 -7.71 15.80 40.29
N HIS A 134 -7.52 15.07 41.39
CA HIS A 134 -7.53 13.61 41.40
C HIS A 134 -8.90 13.00 41.77
N GLU A 135 -9.95 13.79 42.04
CA GLU A 135 -11.17 13.27 42.67
C GLU A 135 -12.50 13.46 41.91
N GLN A 136 -12.51 13.74 40.60
CA GLN A 136 -13.79 13.92 39.89
C GLN A 136 -13.91 13.17 38.55
N LEU A 137 -13.44 11.92 38.50
CA LEU A 137 -13.76 10.99 37.41
C LEU A 137 -14.67 9.86 37.89
N TYR A 138 -15.80 10.21 38.50
CA TYR A 138 -16.99 9.36 38.58
C TYR A 138 -18.22 10.25 38.62
N ILE A 139 -18.76 10.57 37.45
CA ILE A 139 -20.17 10.91 37.31
C ILE A 139 -20.68 10.16 36.08
N HIS A 140 -21.78 9.42 36.32
CA HIS A 140 -22.44 8.42 35.48
C HIS A 140 -22.78 8.86 34.06
#